data_AF-A0AAN8S6R8-F1
#
_entry.id   AF-A0AAN8S6R8-F1
#
_cell.length_a   1.000
_cell.length_b   1.000
_cell.length_c   1.000
_cell.angle_alpha   90.00
_cell.angle_beta   90.00
_cell.angle_gamma   90.00
#
_symmetry.space_group_name_H-M   'P 1'
#
loop_
_entity.id
_entity.type
_entity.pdbx_description
1 polymer ?
#
loop_
_entity_poly.entity_id
_entity_poly.type
_entity_poly.pdbx_seq_one_letter_code
_entity_poly.pdbx_strand_id
1 'polypeptide(L)'
;MEIKVFNDLVHGHMIFHPLIVAVVDTRHMQRLRNIKQLGACYFVYPSASHNRFEHCLGTAHIAGQLIDNLKKKKKFLTDEEEKKWEQNKLCVQIAGLCHDVGHGPFSHTWEKFHRRVHPDENWTHEVESMKIFNEILDESISPTKKFNGKNVKTVRDAFELYGLNSGDIAFIKRMILGNKTPKNYLYQIVSNKNNDIDVDKWDYLARDSIMLNLPVGFDYRRLLNFCRILKNSEGEEEICFREKECSLLIEMFMARGRLHDKAYQHIKVKIIEEMLIDAFELANERMKLTDTPVSQLTDHIFYKILYEDFGSDENMLNAKKILRRIENRNLYECLFRKPLERDIQDTKDIKKQIGSAPGLGLYISDIDVITIKLDMTVSNKEKALKNVLVYSKSNDENISSTKFDWHKYQDSLKPNLEKMERYQLLVLYKGEKQFPDSLKCDLEDHFQRNQITISEFVIS
;
A
#
# COMPACT_ATOMS: atom_id res chain seq x y z
N MET A 1 5.27 32.26 1.35
CA MET A 1 4.67 30.93 1.17
C MET A 1 3.19 31.16 1.13
N GLU A 2 2.68 31.01 -0.06
CA GLU A 2 1.29 31.20 -0.40
C GLU A 2 0.67 29.83 -0.63
N ILE A 3 -0.65 29.83 -0.79
CA ILE A 3 -1.37 28.65 -1.26
C ILE A 3 -0.76 28.23 -2.60
N LYS A 4 -0.50 26.94 -2.77
CA LYS A 4 0.06 26.38 -4.01
C LYS A 4 -0.94 25.46 -4.68
N VAL A 5 -0.98 25.56 -6.01
CA VAL A 5 -1.81 24.70 -6.86
C VAL A 5 -0.93 23.69 -7.57
N PHE A 6 -1.32 22.42 -7.52
CA PHE A 6 -0.71 21.32 -8.26
C PHE A 6 -1.73 20.79 -9.25
N ASN A 7 -1.34 20.60 -10.50
CA ASN A 7 -2.18 19.94 -11.49
C ASN A 7 -1.87 18.44 -11.47
N ASP A 8 -2.87 17.62 -11.15
CA ASP A 8 -2.78 16.17 -11.06
C ASP A 8 -3.72 15.49 -12.07
N LEU A 9 -3.28 14.36 -12.60
CA LEU A 9 -3.99 13.60 -13.63
C LEU A 9 -5.37 13.09 -13.15
N VAL A 10 -5.49 12.74 -11.87
CA VAL A 10 -6.68 12.12 -11.29
C VAL A 10 -7.61 13.18 -10.69
N HIS A 11 -7.03 14.16 -10.01
CA HIS A 11 -7.76 15.13 -9.19
C HIS A 11 -7.89 16.52 -9.82
N GLY A 12 -7.21 16.79 -10.94
CA GLY A 12 -7.14 18.11 -11.52
C GLY A 12 -6.36 19.08 -10.63
N HIS A 13 -6.92 20.25 -10.35
CA HIS A 13 -6.24 21.29 -9.57
C HIS A 13 -6.37 21.03 -8.06
N MET A 14 -5.29 20.54 -7.46
CA MET A 14 -5.18 20.36 -6.01
C MET A 14 -4.59 21.61 -5.36
N ILE A 15 -5.29 22.14 -4.36
CA ILE A 15 -4.92 23.38 -3.67
C ILE A 15 -4.43 23.03 -2.26
N PHE A 16 -3.21 23.44 -1.92
CA PHE A 16 -2.60 23.13 -0.62
C PHE A 16 -2.23 24.39 0.17
N HIS A 17 -2.52 24.31 1.47
CA HIS A 17 -2.13 25.31 2.46
C HIS A 17 -0.59 25.40 2.57
N PRO A 18 -0.01 26.60 2.83
CA PRO A 18 1.45 26.78 2.94
C PRO A 18 2.17 25.77 3.85
N LEU A 19 1.55 25.37 4.97
CA LEU A 19 2.11 24.35 5.86
C LEU A 19 2.28 22.99 5.17
N ILE A 20 1.29 22.57 4.39
CA ILE A 20 1.36 21.32 3.62
C ILE A 20 2.48 21.42 2.58
N VAL A 21 2.58 22.55 1.89
CA VAL A 21 3.64 22.80 0.90
C VAL A 21 5.03 22.77 1.56
N ALA A 22 5.16 23.25 2.80
CA ALA A 22 6.42 23.16 3.55
C ALA A 22 6.87 21.71 3.75
N VAL A 23 5.92 20.81 4.05
CA VAL A 23 6.17 19.37 4.17
C VAL A 23 6.47 18.75 2.79
N VAL A 24 5.69 19.10 1.75
CA VAL A 24 5.92 18.61 0.38
C VAL A 24 7.34 18.93 -0.11
N ASP A 25 7.84 20.12 0.19
CA ASP A 25 9.14 20.59 -0.29
C ASP A 25 10.34 20.06 0.51
N THR A 26 10.14 19.06 1.38
CA THR A 26 11.21 18.36 2.10
C THR A 26 11.91 17.32 1.24
N ARG A 27 13.19 17.04 1.50
CA ARG A 27 13.95 15.98 0.80
C ARG A 27 13.26 14.61 0.92
N HIS A 28 12.65 14.33 2.08
CA HIS A 28 11.98 13.07 2.39
C HIS A 28 10.72 12.88 1.54
N MET A 29 9.94 13.94 1.32
CA MET A 29 8.81 13.89 0.40
C MET A 29 9.26 13.86 -1.05
N GLN A 30 10.26 14.67 -1.45
CA GLN A 30 10.77 14.70 -2.82
C GLN A 30 11.39 13.36 -3.25
N ARG A 31 11.98 12.60 -2.31
CA ARG A 31 12.48 11.24 -2.51
C ARG A 31 11.44 10.32 -3.16
N LEU A 32 10.15 10.45 -2.77
CA LEU A 32 9.07 9.60 -3.27
C LEU A 32 8.82 9.74 -4.78
N ARG A 33 9.37 10.76 -5.45
CA ARG A 33 9.36 10.87 -6.92
C ARG A 33 10.14 9.76 -7.61
N ASN A 34 11.01 9.09 -6.88
CA ASN A 34 11.92 8.06 -7.37
C ASN A 34 11.57 6.67 -6.81
N ILE A 35 10.33 6.48 -6.35
CA ILE A 35 9.84 5.21 -5.82
C ILE A 35 8.53 4.88 -6.51
N LYS A 36 8.56 3.90 -7.41
CA LYS A 36 7.39 3.44 -8.16
C LYS A 36 6.29 2.98 -7.21
N GLN A 37 5.07 3.50 -7.41
CA GLN A 37 3.89 3.13 -6.62
C GLN A 37 3.68 1.61 -6.64
N LEU A 38 3.75 1.05 -7.85
CA LEU A 38 3.47 -0.36 -8.13
C LEU A 38 4.73 -1.22 -8.30
N GLY A 39 5.90 -0.69 -7.92
CA GLY A 39 7.18 -1.41 -7.96
C GLY A 39 7.42 -2.15 -9.28
N ALA A 40 7.53 -3.48 -9.20
CA ALA A 40 7.79 -4.34 -10.35
C ALA A 40 6.69 -4.34 -11.42
N CYS A 41 5.47 -3.86 -11.11
CA CYS A 41 4.39 -3.74 -12.12
C CYS A 41 4.81 -2.91 -13.32
N TYR A 42 5.70 -1.93 -13.15
CA TYR A 42 6.23 -1.10 -14.24
C TYR A 42 6.90 -1.94 -15.34
N PHE A 43 7.51 -3.07 -14.98
CA PHE A 43 8.09 -4.00 -15.96
C PHE A 43 7.05 -4.88 -16.65
N VAL A 44 5.75 -4.79 -16.35
CA VAL A 44 4.70 -5.55 -17.06
C VAL A 44 3.68 -4.62 -17.70
N TYR A 45 3.38 -3.51 -17.01
CA TYR A 45 2.49 -2.44 -17.42
C TYR A 45 3.34 -1.18 -17.65
N PRO A 46 3.73 -0.86 -18.89
CA PRO A 46 4.66 0.24 -19.17
C PRO A 46 4.16 1.61 -18.68
N SER A 47 2.83 1.79 -18.66
CA SER A 47 2.18 3.01 -18.15
C SER A 47 2.10 3.08 -16.63
N ALA A 48 2.43 2.01 -15.89
CA ALA A 48 2.55 2.03 -14.43
C ALA A 48 3.83 2.73 -13.96
N SER A 49 4.12 3.91 -14.53
CA SER A 49 5.35 4.68 -14.32
C SER A 49 5.25 5.68 -13.17
N HIS A 50 4.05 5.85 -12.60
CA HIS A 50 3.78 6.74 -11.48
C HIS A 50 4.47 6.28 -10.20
N ASN A 51 4.71 7.24 -9.32
CA ASN A 51 5.49 7.10 -8.10
C ASN A 51 4.62 7.43 -6.87
N ARG A 52 5.12 7.08 -5.69
CA ARG A 52 4.45 7.32 -4.40
C ARG A 52 4.18 8.81 -4.15
N PHE A 53 4.95 9.72 -4.77
CA PHE A 53 4.82 11.17 -4.57
C PHE A 53 3.43 11.70 -4.95
N GLU A 54 3.00 11.47 -6.19
CA GLU A 54 1.70 11.92 -6.68
C GLU A 54 0.53 11.22 -5.98
N HIS A 55 0.71 9.96 -5.56
CA HIS A 55 -0.25 9.26 -4.71
C HIS A 55 -0.41 9.96 -3.35
N CYS A 56 0.69 10.25 -2.66
CA CYS A 56 0.66 10.96 -1.37
C CYS A 56 -0.02 12.34 -1.46
N LEU A 57 0.23 13.08 -2.54
CA LEU A 57 -0.46 14.35 -2.80
C LEU A 57 -1.97 14.14 -2.99
N GLY A 58 -2.36 13.15 -3.79
CA GLY A 58 -3.77 12.82 -4.00
C GLY A 58 -4.47 12.38 -2.72
N THR A 59 -3.85 11.53 -1.91
CA THR A 59 -4.37 11.12 -0.60
C THR A 59 -4.56 12.32 0.33
N ALA A 60 -3.59 13.24 0.41
CA ALA A 60 -3.72 14.49 1.18
C ALA A 60 -4.83 15.42 0.66
N HIS A 61 -5.06 15.45 -0.66
CA HIS A 61 -6.13 16.23 -1.26
C HIS A 61 -7.50 15.68 -0.88
N ILE A 62 -7.72 14.37 -1.07
CA ILE A 62 -8.99 13.70 -0.76
C ILE A 62 -9.28 13.75 0.75
N ALA A 63 -8.26 13.59 1.60
CA ALA A 63 -8.35 13.80 3.05
C ALA A 63 -8.95 15.18 3.41
N GLY A 64 -8.46 16.24 2.76
CA GLY A 64 -8.99 17.60 2.91
C GLY A 64 -10.42 17.74 2.39
N GLN A 65 -10.76 17.10 1.27
CA GLN A 65 -12.13 17.11 0.75
C GLN A 65 -13.11 16.39 1.68
N LEU A 66 -12.71 15.27 2.27
CA LEU A 66 -13.54 14.52 3.20
C LEU A 66 -13.83 15.35 4.44
N ILE A 67 -12.80 15.92 5.08
CA ILE A 67 -13.03 16.73 6.29
C ILE A 67 -13.84 17.99 5.99
N ASP A 68 -13.63 18.66 4.85
CA ASP A 68 -14.48 19.79 4.45
C ASP A 68 -15.94 19.39 4.23
N ASN A 69 -16.19 18.22 3.64
CA ASN A 69 -17.55 17.72 3.43
C ASN A 69 -18.23 17.31 4.74
N LEU A 70 -17.50 16.70 5.67
CA LEU A 70 -18.02 16.40 7.01
C LEU A 70 -18.39 17.69 7.76
N LYS A 71 -17.59 18.75 7.64
CA LYS A 71 -17.85 20.07 8.23
C LYS A 71 -19.20 20.64 7.80
N LYS A 72 -19.47 20.61 6.48
CA LYS A 72 -20.73 21.10 5.88
C LYS A 72 -21.98 20.38 6.41
N LYS A 73 -21.83 19.20 7.02
CA LYS A 73 -22.94 18.41 7.59
C LYS A 73 -23.10 18.63 9.09
N LYS A 74 -22.16 19.29 9.77
CA LYS A 74 -22.36 19.76 11.15
C LYS A 74 -23.19 21.04 11.15
N LYS A 75 -23.98 21.22 12.22
CA LYS A 75 -24.70 22.47 12.49
C LYS A 75 -23.69 23.55 12.92
N PHE A 76 -24.17 24.77 13.17
CA PHE A 76 -23.38 25.92 13.64
C PHE A 76 -22.24 25.51 14.58
N LEU A 77 -21.01 25.88 14.23
CA LEU A 77 -19.80 25.70 15.03
C LEU A 77 -19.50 27.01 15.76
N THR A 78 -19.03 26.91 16.99
CA THR A 78 -18.40 28.03 17.69
C THR A 78 -17.06 28.41 17.05
N ASP A 79 -16.56 29.62 17.30
CA ASP A 79 -15.26 30.07 16.78
C ASP A 79 -14.09 29.15 17.22
N GLU A 80 -14.19 28.57 18.42
CA GLU A 80 -13.19 27.63 18.94
C GLU A 80 -13.23 26.29 18.19
N GLU A 81 -14.44 25.76 17.94
CA GLU A 81 -14.63 24.53 17.15
C GLU A 81 -14.18 24.72 15.71
N GLU A 82 -14.45 25.90 15.12
CA GLU A 82 -14.02 26.28 13.79
C GLU A 82 -12.48 26.29 13.69
N LYS A 83 -11.81 26.93 14.65
CA LYS A 83 -10.35 26.94 14.72
C LYS A 83 -9.77 25.53 14.89
N LYS A 84 -10.35 24.72 15.78
CA LYS A 84 -9.90 23.33 15.97
C LYS A 84 -10.15 22.48 14.73
N TRP A 85 -11.21 22.75 13.98
CA TRP A 85 -11.50 22.09 12.71
C TRP A 85 -10.40 22.33 11.69
N GLU A 86 -9.98 23.58 11.50
CA GLU A 86 -8.91 23.92 10.56
C GLU A 86 -7.56 23.29 10.97
N GLN A 87 -7.27 23.22 12.28
CA GLN A 87 -6.11 22.48 12.78
C GLN A 87 -6.21 20.98 12.48
N ASN A 88 -7.38 20.37 12.74
CA ASN A 88 -7.62 18.96 12.44
C ASN A 88 -7.49 18.67 10.94
N LYS A 89 -7.98 19.57 10.09
CA LYS A 89 -7.82 19.48 8.63
C LYS A 89 -6.36 19.43 8.24
N LEU A 90 -5.54 20.34 8.75
CA LEU A 90 -4.10 20.31 8.51
C LEU A 90 -3.49 18.99 8.98
N CYS A 91 -3.82 18.51 10.18
CA CYS A 91 -3.33 17.24 10.71
C CYS A 91 -3.69 16.05 9.80
N VAL A 92 -4.94 15.95 9.37
CA VAL A 92 -5.40 14.84 8.53
C VAL A 92 -4.77 14.92 7.13
N GLN A 93 -4.62 16.11 6.55
CA GLN A 93 -3.93 16.28 5.27
C GLN A 93 -2.44 15.93 5.37
N ILE A 94 -1.76 16.30 6.46
CA ILE A 94 -0.35 15.96 6.69
C ILE A 94 -0.20 14.45 6.92
N ALA A 95 -1.10 13.82 7.66
CA ALA A 95 -1.10 12.37 7.82
C ALA A 95 -1.30 11.67 6.47
N GLY A 96 -2.26 12.10 5.66
CA GLY A 96 -2.47 11.58 4.30
C GLY A 96 -1.27 11.82 3.38
N LEU A 97 -0.58 12.95 3.53
CA LEU A 97 0.63 13.25 2.76
C LEU A 97 1.82 12.36 3.14
N CYS A 98 1.97 12.04 4.43
CA CYS A 98 3.15 11.35 4.95
C CYS A 98 2.94 9.85 5.21
N HIS A 99 1.74 9.30 5.00
CA HIS A 99 1.43 7.90 5.37
C HIS A 99 2.38 6.88 4.71
N ASP A 100 2.85 7.19 3.51
CA ASP A 100 3.65 6.32 2.66
C ASP A 100 5.12 6.73 2.52
N VAL A 101 5.57 7.73 3.28
CA VAL A 101 6.94 8.26 3.15
C VAL A 101 8.02 7.23 3.50
N GLY A 102 7.66 6.22 4.29
CA GLY A 102 8.49 5.08 4.71
C GLY A 102 8.67 3.97 3.68
N HIS A 103 7.98 4.02 2.54
CA HIS A 103 8.20 3.01 1.50
C HIS A 103 9.64 3.01 1.01
N GLY A 104 10.23 1.81 0.89
CA GLY A 104 11.55 1.60 0.30
C GLY A 104 11.53 1.44 -1.22
N PRO A 105 12.70 1.21 -1.83
CA PRO A 105 12.83 0.90 -3.26
C PRO A 105 11.85 -0.19 -3.74
N PHE A 106 11.13 0.09 -4.81
CA PHE A 106 10.10 -0.78 -5.38
C PHE A 106 8.94 -1.08 -4.40
N SER A 107 8.66 -0.17 -3.47
CA SER A 107 7.49 -0.20 -2.57
C SER A 107 7.39 -1.50 -1.76
N HIS A 108 6.38 -2.34 -1.97
CA HIS A 108 6.19 -3.59 -1.19
C HIS A 108 7.25 -4.65 -1.47
N THR A 109 7.98 -4.56 -2.58
CA THR A 109 9.14 -5.44 -2.82
C THR A 109 10.20 -5.25 -1.75
N TRP A 110 10.42 -4.01 -1.27
CA TRP A 110 11.36 -3.73 -0.20
C TRP A 110 11.00 -4.42 1.11
N GLU A 111 9.72 -4.39 1.47
CA GLU A 111 9.23 -5.01 2.71
C GLU A 111 9.46 -6.53 2.70
N LYS A 112 9.25 -7.17 1.54
CA LYS A 112 9.55 -8.60 1.36
C LYS A 112 11.04 -8.89 1.46
N PHE A 113 11.87 -8.06 0.82
CA PHE A 113 13.33 -8.16 0.92
C PHE A 113 13.80 -8.03 2.37
N HIS A 114 13.34 -7.01 3.10
CA HIS A 114 13.71 -6.81 4.49
C HIS A 114 13.32 -8.00 5.37
N ARG A 115 12.10 -8.54 5.19
CA ARG A 115 11.63 -9.72 5.92
C ARG A 115 12.44 -10.98 5.61
N ARG A 116 12.98 -11.11 4.40
CA ARG A 116 13.80 -12.26 4.02
C ARG A 116 15.19 -12.20 4.66
N VAL A 117 15.79 -11.01 4.71
CA VAL A 117 17.10 -10.80 5.37
C VAL A 117 16.98 -10.84 6.89
N HIS A 118 15.94 -10.22 7.45
CA HIS A 118 15.71 -10.09 8.89
C HIS A 118 14.32 -10.62 9.27
N PRO A 119 14.10 -11.95 9.29
CA PRO A 119 12.79 -12.56 9.51
C PRO A 119 12.21 -12.30 10.91
N ASP A 120 13.07 -12.03 11.89
CA ASP A 120 12.67 -11.75 13.27
C ASP A 120 12.33 -10.26 13.50
N GLU A 121 12.60 -9.39 12.51
CA GLU A 121 12.30 -7.96 12.60
C GLU A 121 10.92 -7.65 12.00
N ASN A 122 10.08 -6.95 12.79
CA ASN A 122 8.80 -6.45 12.31
C ASN A 122 8.94 -5.09 11.62
N TRP A 123 9.67 -5.07 10.50
CA TRP A 123 9.78 -3.87 9.66
C TRP A 123 8.51 -3.68 8.84
N THR A 124 7.89 -2.50 8.94
CA THR A 124 6.78 -2.10 8.05
C THR A 124 7.00 -0.67 7.57
N HIS A 125 6.49 -0.38 6.37
CA HIS A 125 6.56 0.96 5.82
C HIS A 125 5.80 1.97 6.68
N GLU A 126 4.73 1.61 7.39
CA GLU A 126 4.02 2.53 8.29
C GLU A 126 4.86 2.94 9.52
N VAL A 127 5.58 1.97 10.11
CA VAL A 127 6.51 2.25 11.22
C VAL A 127 7.67 3.12 10.74
N GLU A 128 8.11 2.93 9.50
CA GLU A 128 9.18 3.72 8.93
C GLU A 128 8.72 5.13 8.51
N SER A 129 7.51 5.28 7.97
CA SER A 129 6.87 6.58 7.68
C SER A 129 6.84 7.46 8.92
N MET A 130 6.55 6.85 10.06
CA MET A 130 6.59 7.48 11.37
C MET A 130 7.96 8.01 11.79
N LYS A 131 9.03 7.25 11.53
CA LYS A 131 10.40 7.67 11.84
C LYS A 131 10.82 8.82 10.94
N ILE A 132 10.60 8.67 9.64
CA ILE A 132 10.89 9.71 8.64
C ILE A 132 10.08 10.98 8.89
N PHE A 133 8.84 10.88 9.38
CA PHE A 133 8.07 12.06 9.76
C PHE A 133 8.76 12.89 10.87
N ASN A 134 9.54 12.28 11.76
CA ASN A 134 10.38 13.05 12.69
C ASN A 134 11.49 13.80 11.96
N GLU A 135 12.17 13.14 11.02
CA GLU A 135 13.20 13.78 10.20
C GLU A 135 12.65 14.95 9.38
N ILE A 136 11.42 14.82 8.86
CA ILE A 136 10.67 15.89 8.18
C ILE A 136 10.47 17.10 9.10
N LEU A 137 10.06 16.88 10.35
CA LEU A 137 9.80 17.98 11.29
C LEU A 137 11.07 18.79 11.59
N ASP A 138 12.22 18.11 11.64
CA ASP A 138 13.51 18.73 11.97
C ASP A 138 14.22 19.29 10.72
N GLU A 139 13.64 19.12 9.53
CA GLU A 139 14.21 19.62 8.29
C GLU A 139 14.17 21.15 8.20
N SER A 140 15.28 21.72 7.74
CA SER A 140 15.43 23.17 7.61
C SER A 140 14.64 23.72 6.43
N ILE A 141 13.97 24.84 6.65
CA ILE A 141 13.27 25.60 5.62
C ILE A 141 14.18 26.70 5.09
N SER A 142 14.22 26.86 3.76
CA SER A 142 14.98 27.94 3.13
C SER A 142 14.58 29.31 3.71
N PRO A 143 15.54 30.18 4.09
CA PRO A 143 15.26 31.53 4.58
C PRO A 143 14.46 32.42 3.61
N THR A 144 14.39 32.04 2.32
CA THR A 144 13.59 32.73 1.30
C THR A 144 12.09 32.45 1.43
N LYS A 145 11.71 31.36 2.10
CA LYS A 145 10.32 30.95 2.31
C LYS A 145 9.75 31.62 3.56
N LYS A 146 8.98 32.70 3.35
CA LYS A 146 8.28 33.42 4.43
C LYS A 146 6.87 32.90 4.66
N PHE A 147 6.44 32.69 5.89
CA PHE A 147 5.07 32.29 6.24
C PHE A 147 4.37 33.46 6.91
N ASN A 148 3.33 34.02 6.27
CA ASN A 148 2.67 35.24 6.73
C ASN A 148 3.66 36.38 7.06
N GLY A 149 4.67 36.55 6.19
CA GLY A 149 5.74 37.55 6.37
C GLY A 149 6.85 37.16 7.36
N LYS A 150 6.70 36.06 8.12
CA LYS A 150 7.68 35.60 9.12
C LYS A 150 8.62 34.55 8.54
N ASN A 151 9.86 34.55 9.00
CA ASN A 151 10.80 33.46 8.73
C ASN A 151 10.61 32.35 9.77
N VAL A 152 10.67 31.10 9.32
CA VAL A 152 10.69 29.90 10.16
C VAL A 152 11.97 29.12 9.81
N LYS A 153 12.60 28.45 10.78
CA LYS A 153 13.87 27.75 10.53
C LYS A 153 13.64 26.30 10.15
N THR A 154 12.65 25.65 10.76
CA THR A 154 12.33 24.23 10.53
C THR A 154 10.87 24.02 10.13
N VAL A 155 10.55 22.83 9.64
CA VAL A 155 9.14 22.42 9.43
C VAL A 155 8.37 22.44 10.74
N ARG A 156 8.99 22.04 11.86
CA ARG A 156 8.38 22.12 13.20
C ARG A 156 8.01 23.55 13.59
N ASP A 157 8.88 24.52 13.33
CA ASP A 157 8.56 25.94 13.57
C ASP A 157 7.35 26.41 12.74
N ALA A 158 7.18 25.88 11.52
CA ALA A 158 6.02 26.15 10.70
C ALA A 158 4.73 25.54 11.30
N PHE A 159 4.80 24.34 11.88
CA PHE A 159 3.66 23.74 12.59
C PHE A 159 3.23 24.63 13.77
N GLU A 160 4.19 25.07 14.59
CA GLU A 160 3.95 25.94 15.74
C GLU A 160 3.35 27.29 15.32
N LEU A 161 3.84 27.87 14.21
CA LEU A 161 3.31 29.12 13.66
C LEU A 161 1.82 29.01 13.28
N TYR A 162 1.37 27.84 12.80
CA TYR A 162 -0.04 27.56 12.49
C TYR A 162 -0.81 26.97 13.67
N GLY A 163 -0.22 26.98 14.87
CA GLY A 163 -0.87 26.59 16.12
C GLY A 163 -0.99 25.08 16.33
N LEU A 164 -0.20 24.27 15.61
CA LEU A 164 -0.10 22.83 15.87
C LEU A 164 0.95 22.59 16.95
N ASN A 165 0.60 21.79 17.95
CA ASN A 165 1.47 21.47 19.08
C ASN A 165 1.95 19.99 19.05
N SER A 166 2.68 19.58 20.08
CA SER A 166 3.19 18.21 20.22
C SER A 166 2.08 17.14 20.25
N GLY A 167 0.90 17.47 20.79
CA GLY A 167 -0.28 16.62 20.76
C GLY A 167 -0.82 16.41 19.35
N ASP A 168 -0.84 17.45 18.52
CA ASP A 168 -1.23 17.35 17.10
C ASP A 168 -0.21 16.53 16.29
N ILE A 169 1.08 16.69 16.58
CA ILE A 169 2.14 15.84 15.99
C ILE A 169 1.94 14.38 16.37
N ALA A 170 1.68 14.08 17.65
CA ALA A 170 1.37 12.73 18.10
C ALA A 170 0.10 12.17 17.46
N PHE A 171 -0.88 13.04 17.18
CA PHE A 171 -2.11 12.68 16.50
C PHE A 171 -1.88 12.30 15.02
N ILE A 172 -1.12 13.10 14.27
CA ILE A 172 -0.69 12.80 12.89
C ILE A 172 0.00 11.45 12.82
N LYS A 173 0.96 11.24 13.73
CA LYS A 173 1.72 10.01 13.86
C LYS A 173 0.85 8.76 14.03
N ARG A 174 -0.16 8.85 14.91
CA ARG A 174 -1.11 7.74 15.13
C ARG A 174 -1.98 7.47 13.89
N MET A 175 -2.37 8.51 13.14
CA MET A 175 -3.09 8.34 11.88
C MET A 175 -2.25 7.63 10.82
N ILE A 176 -0.95 7.96 10.71
CA ILE A 176 0.00 7.29 9.81
C ILE A 176 0.13 5.80 10.14
N LEU A 177 0.29 5.45 11.42
CA LEU A 177 0.40 4.04 11.84
C LEU A 177 -0.87 3.23 11.62
N GLY A 178 -2.04 3.88 11.66
CA GLY A 178 -3.33 3.17 11.69
C GLY A 178 -3.56 2.29 12.92
N ASN A 179 -2.71 2.40 13.96
CA ASN A 179 -2.81 1.55 15.15
C ASN A 179 -4.09 1.85 15.93
N LYS A 180 -4.90 0.79 16.19
CA LYS A 180 -6.15 0.79 16.98
C LYS A 180 -6.86 2.13 16.90
N THR A 181 -7.58 2.39 15.82
CA THR A 181 -8.40 3.59 15.60
C THR A 181 -9.04 4.01 16.92
N PRO A 182 -8.51 5.04 17.62
CA PRO A 182 -9.13 5.52 18.84
C PRO A 182 -10.57 5.91 18.54
N LYS A 183 -11.38 6.03 19.58
CA LYS A 183 -12.81 6.37 19.53
C LYS A 183 -13.05 7.80 19.01
N ASN A 184 -12.65 8.05 17.77
CA ASN A 184 -12.61 9.33 17.09
C ASN A 184 -12.56 9.10 15.56
N TYR A 185 -13.59 9.60 14.88
CA TYR A 185 -13.78 9.50 13.43
C TYR A 185 -12.59 9.97 12.58
N LEU A 186 -11.74 10.89 13.05
CA LEU A 186 -10.62 11.41 12.25
C LEU A 186 -9.59 10.33 11.90
N TYR A 187 -9.41 9.34 12.79
CA TYR A 187 -8.52 8.20 12.53
C TYR A 187 -9.07 7.24 11.47
N GLN A 188 -10.33 7.40 11.05
CA GLN A 188 -10.94 6.63 9.97
C GLN A 188 -10.67 7.24 8.58
N ILE A 189 -10.03 8.41 8.50
CA ILE A 189 -9.83 9.11 7.23
C ILE A 189 -8.64 8.55 6.44
N VAL A 190 -7.46 8.45 7.05
CA VAL A 190 -6.19 8.17 6.32
C VAL A 190 -5.87 6.68 6.25
N SER A 191 -5.87 5.97 7.38
CA SER A 191 -5.61 4.53 7.45
C SER A 191 -6.59 3.90 8.43
N ASN A 192 -7.67 3.34 7.90
CA ASN A 192 -8.78 2.84 8.69
C ASN A 192 -8.72 1.33 8.89
N LYS A 193 -7.98 0.87 9.91
CA LYS A 193 -7.85 -0.56 10.22
C LYS A 193 -9.12 -1.19 10.84
N ASN A 194 -10.20 -0.41 11.04
CA ASN A 194 -11.48 -0.92 11.55
C ASN A 194 -12.32 -1.57 10.45
N ASN A 195 -12.40 -0.92 9.29
CA ASN A 195 -13.24 -1.36 8.17
C ASN A 195 -12.60 -1.22 6.77
N ASP A 196 -11.32 -0.84 6.68
CA ASP A 196 -10.55 -0.68 5.44
C ASP A 196 -11.14 0.32 4.43
N ILE A 197 -11.96 1.27 4.88
CA ILE A 197 -12.47 2.37 4.04
C ILE A 197 -11.75 3.66 4.46
N ASP A 198 -10.84 4.12 3.61
CA ASP A 198 -10.02 5.31 3.83
C ASP A 198 -9.63 5.98 2.49
N VAL A 199 -9.11 7.20 2.58
CA VAL A 199 -8.79 8.03 1.41
C VAL A 199 -7.55 7.57 0.65
N ASP A 200 -6.65 6.80 1.28
CA ASP A 200 -5.54 6.12 0.61
C ASP A 200 -6.08 5.23 -0.52
N LYS A 201 -7.04 4.37 -0.20
CA LYS A 201 -7.71 3.51 -1.19
C LYS A 201 -8.41 4.29 -2.27
N TRP A 202 -9.04 5.41 -1.92
CA TRP A 202 -9.76 6.21 -2.90
C TRP A 202 -8.81 6.82 -3.94
N ASP A 203 -7.61 7.24 -3.54
CA ASP A 203 -6.59 7.69 -4.48
C ASP A 203 -6.07 6.54 -5.34
N TYR A 204 -5.50 5.49 -4.73
CA TYR A 204 -4.81 4.47 -5.54
C TYR A 204 -5.78 3.71 -6.45
N LEU A 205 -7.03 3.47 -6.03
CA LEU A 205 -8.00 2.80 -6.91
C LEU A 205 -8.27 3.63 -8.16
N ALA A 206 -8.42 4.95 -8.03
CA ALA A 206 -8.64 5.84 -9.16
C ALA A 206 -7.36 6.01 -10.01
N ARG A 207 -6.22 6.22 -9.36
CA ARG A 207 -4.92 6.45 -9.99
C ARG A 207 -4.43 5.23 -10.74
N ASP A 208 -4.41 4.07 -10.08
CA ASP A 208 -3.91 2.83 -10.65
C ASP A 208 -4.81 2.36 -11.78
N SER A 209 -6.12 2.57 -11.67
CA SER A 209 -7.07 2.29 -12.76
C SER A 209 -6.69 3.01 -14.05
N ILE A 210 -6.35 4.31 -13.95
CA ILE A 210 -5.91 5.12 -15.10
C ILE A 210 -4.54 4.66 -15.58
N MET A 211 -3.57 4.51 -14.67
CA MET A 211 -2.18 4.21 -15.02
C MET A 211 -1.98 2.79 -15.55
N LEU A 212 -2.83 1.84 -15.17
CA LEU A 212 -2.84 0.47 -15.68
C LEU A 212 -3.79 0.29 -16.88
N ASN A 213 -4.60 1.30 -17.19
CA ASN A 213 -5.73 1.19 -18.13
C ASN A 213 -6.66 0.01 -17.79
N LEU A 214 -6.97 -0.14 -16.50
CA LEU A 214 -7.86 -1.16 -15.96
C LEU A 214 -9.06 -0.49 -15.32
N PRO A 215 -10.22 -0.41 -16.00
CA PRO A 215 -11.37 0.30 -15.47
C PRO A 215 -11.90 -0.36 -14.19
N VAL A 216 -12.03 0.45 -13.15
CA VAL A 216 -12.65 0.08 -11.88
C VAL A 216 -13.98 0.81 -11.71
N GLY A 217 -14.96 0.14 -11.08
CA GLY A 217 -16.31 0.66 -10.95
C GLY A 217 -16.53 1.61 -9.77
N PHE A 218 -15.47 2.11 -9.13
CA PHE A 218 -15.59 2.85 -7.88
C PHE A 218 -15.40 4.37 -8.08
N ASP A 219 -16.42 5.15 -7.72
CA ASP A 219 -16.36 6.63 -7.68
C ASP A 219 -16.48 7.16 -6.25
N TYR A 220 -15.33 7.47 -5.64
CA TYR A 220 -15.25 8.04 -4.30
C TYR A 220 -15.88 9.44 -4.20
N ARG A 221 -15.98 10.21 -5.31
CA ARG A 221 -16.51 11.58 -5.28
C ARG A 221 -17.98 11.59 -4.90
N ARG A 222 -18.72 10.58 -5.34
CA ARG A 222 -20.09 10.35 -4.90
C ARG A 222 -20.15 10.01 -3.41
N LEU A 223 -19.31 9.08 -2.96
CA LEU A 223 -19.27 8.63 -1.56
C LEU A 223 -18.98 9.79 -0.60
N LEU A 224 -18.01 10.66 -0.94
CA LEU A 224 -17.64 11.87 -0.19
C LEU A 224 -18.84 12.75 0.18
N ASN A 225 -19.80 12.90 -0.73
CA ASN A 225 -20.98 13.76 -0.51
C ASN A 225 -22.00 13.18 0.48
N PHE A 226 -21.91 11.88 0.73
CA PHE A 226 -22.86 11.12 1.55
C PHE A 226 -22.30 10.69 2.91
N CYS A 227 -21.01 10.91 3.17
CA CYS A 227 -20.41 10.72 4.49
C CYS A 227 -21.00 11.69 5.52
N ARG A 228 -21.19 11.20 6.76
CA ARG A 228 -21.58 12.00 7.94
C ARG A 228 -20.83 11.54 9.17
N ILE A 229 -20.78 12.39 10.19
CA ILE A 229 -20.34 12.01 11.54
C ILE A 229 -21.61 11.73 12.36
N LEU A 230 -21.76 10.51 12.86
CA LEU A 230 -22.87 10.11 13.74
C LEU A 230 -22.33 9.34 14.94
N LYS A 231 -23.14 9.24 15.99
CA LYS A 231 -22.81 8.46 17.18
C LYS A 231 -23.19 6.99 16.99
N ASN A 232 -22.23 6.10 17.25
CA ASN A 232 -22.48 4.67 17.34
C ASN A 232 -23.30 4.30 18.61
N SER A 233 -23.56 3.01 18.83
CA SER A 233 -24.31 2.53 20.01
C SER A 233 -23.62 2.81 21.35
N GLU A 234 -22.31 3.07 21.35
CA GLU A 234 -21.52 3.43 22.54
C GLU A 234 -21.43 4.96 22.74
N GLY A 235 -22.05 5.74 21.85
CA GLY A 235 -22.07 7.21 21.93
C GLY A 235 -20.90 7.91 21.22
N GLU A 236 -20.08 7.18 20.47
CA GLU A 236 -18.86 7.69 19.84
C GLU A 236 -19.07 8.15 18.42
N GLU A 237 -18.43 9.27 18.07
CA GLU A 237 -18.47 9.82 16.73
C GLU A 237 -17.65 8.97 15.74
N GLU A 238 -18.32 8.49 14.69
CA GLU A 238 -17.74 7.71 13.60
C GLU A 238 -18.23 8.21 12.23
N ILE A 239 -17.44 7.95 11.18
CA ILE A 239 -17.83 8.20 9.80
C ILE A 239 -18.85 7.15 9.38
N CYS A 240 -20.05 7.63 9.07
CA CYS A 240 -21.17 6.82 8.62
C CYS A 240 -21.46 7.09 7.14
N PHE A 241 -21.86 6.04 6.44
CA PHE A 241 -22.22 6.08 5.03
C PHE A 241 -23.73 6.02 4.84
N ARG A 242 -24.19 6.49 3.69
CA ARG A 242 -25.61 6.50 3.37
C ARG A 242 -26.03 5.12 2.89
N GLU A 243 -27.13 4.55 3.42
CA GLU A 243 -27.56 3.18 3.09
C GLU A 243 -27.72 2.94 1.57
N LYS A 244 -28.30 3.90 0.84
CA LYS A 244 -28.45 3.82 -0.63
C LYS A 244 -27.13 3.86 -1.42
N GLU A 245 -26.01 4.16 -0.77
CA GLU A 245 -24.67 4.23 -1.38
C GLU A 245 -23.81 3.00 -1.02
N CYS A 246 -24.36 2.03 -0.29
CA CYS A 246 -23.60 0.85 0.12
C CYS A 246 -23.10 0.00 -1.07
N SER A 247 -23.77 0.04 -2.22
CA SER A 247 -23.27 -0.58 -3.45
C SER A 247 -21.91 -0.01 -3.87
N LEU A 248 -21.63 1.27 -3.63
CA LEU A 248 -20.32 1.87 -3.94
C LEU A 248 -19.21 1.34 -3.03
N LEU A 249 -19.51 1.09 -1.75
CA LEU A 249 -18.54 0.49 -0.82
C LEU A 249 -18.16 -0.91 -1.29
N ILE A 250 -19.15 -1.65 -1.78
CA ILE A 250 -18.96 -2.96 -2.36
C ILE A 250 -18.12 -2.88 -3.65
N GLU A 251 -18.44 -1.94 -4.53
CA GLU A 251 -17.67 -1.69 -5.76
C GLU A 251 -16.22 -1.29 -5.47
N MET A 252 -15.95 -0.59 -4.36
CA MET A 252 -14.59 -0.29 -3.89
C MET A 252 -13.79 -1.56 -3.62
N PHE A 253 -14.35 -2.51 -2.87
CA PHE A 253 -13.66 -3.78 -2.58
C PHE A 253 -13.51 -4.65 -3.84
N MET A 254 -14.51 -4.66 -4.73
CA MET A 254 -14.40 -5.35 -6.01
C MET A 254 -13.34 -4.72 -6.93
N ALA A 255 -13.24 -3.39 -6.95
CA ALA A 255 -12.20 -2.65 -7.67
C ALA A 255 -10.81 -3.07 -7.19
N ARG A 256 -10.60 -3.08 -5.87
CA ARG A 256 -9.36 -3.53 -5.25
C ARG A 256 -9.01 -4.96 -5.65
N GLY A 257 -9.96 -5.89 -5.50
CA GLY A 257 -9.77 -7.28 -5.90
C GLY A 257 -9.40 -7.45 -7.37
N ARG A 258 -10.01 -6.66 -8.26
CA ARG A 258 -9.71 -6.66 -9.70
C ARG A 258 -8.29 -6.17 -9.99
N LEU A 259 -7.83 -5.12 -9.32
CA LEU A 259 -6.45 -4.62 -9.48
C LEU A 259 -5.42 -5.62 -8.92
N HIS A 260 -5.71 -6.27 -7.79
CA HIS A 260 -4.89 -7.35 -7.26
C HIS A 260 -4.77 -8.52 -8.25
N ASP A 261 -5.90 -9.04 -8.74
CA ASP A 261 -5.93 -10.16 -9.69
C ASP A 261 -5.25 -9.83 -11.01
N LYS A 262 -5.55 -8.66 -11.59
CA LYS A 262 -5.11 -8.31 -12.93
C LYS A 262 -3.73 -7.71 -13.00
N ALA A 263 -3.27 -6.99 -11.97
CA ALA A 263 -2.01 -6.26 -12.03
C ALA A 263 -1.07 -6.61 -10.88
N TYR A 264 -1.43 -6.28 -9.63
CA TYR A 264 -0.47 -6.33 -8.52
C TYR A 264 0.06 -7.74 -8.26
N GLN A 265 -0.77 -8.76 -8.50
CA GLN A 265 -0.42 -10.18 -8.33
C GLN A 265 -0.22 -10.92 -9.65
N HIS A 266 -0.04 -10.18 -10.75
CA HIS A 266 0.27 -10.78 -12.05
C HIS A 266 1.56 -11.61 -11.97
N ILE A 267 1.54 -12.82 -12.55
CA ILE A 267 2.63 -13.79 -12.39
C ILE A 267 4.00 -13.27 -12.79
N LYS A 268 4.09 -12.52 -13.91
CA LYS A 268 5.35 -11.92 -14.35
C LYS A 268 5.81 -10.78 -13.44
N VAL A 269 4.89 -10.09 -12.77
CA VAL A 269 5.24 -9.08 -11.75
C VAL A 269 5.87 -9.79 -10.57
N LYS A 270 5.25 -10.87 -10.07
CA LYS A 270 5.78 -11.63 -8.92
C LYS A 270 7.14 -12.26 -9.22
N ILE A 271 7.32 -12.81 -10.41
CA ILE A 271 8.65 -13.30 -10.85
C ILE A 271 9.70 -12.18 -10.80
N ILE A 272 9.38 -10.99 -11.29
CA ILE A 272 10.33 -9.87 -11.29
C ILE A 272 10.58 -9.37 -9.86
N GLU A 273 9.56 -9.33 -9.00
CA GLU A 273 9.76 -9.05 -7.57
C GLU A 273 10.75 -10.03 -6.94
N GLU A 274 10.60 -11.33 -7.19
CA GLU A 274 11.53 -12.34 -6.68
C GLU A 274 12.96 -12.14 -7.20
N MET A 275 13.11 -11.85 -8.49
CA MET A 275 14.43 -11.54 -9.07
C MET A 275 15.06 -10.28 -8.46
N LEU A 276 14.26 -9.24 -8.19
CA LEU A 276 14.73 -8.04 -7.50
C LEU A 276 15.17 -8.36 -6.08
N ILE A 277 14.40 -9.15 -5.34
CA ILE A 277 14.74 -9.55 -3.97
C ILE A 277 16.04 -10.36 -3.97
N ASP A 278 16.16 -11.38 -4.81
CA ASP A 278 17.40 -12.19 -4.92
C ASP A 278 18.62 -11.31 -5.23
N ALA A 279 18.47 -10.33 -6.14
CA ALA A 279 19.55 -9.40 -6.47
C ALA A 279 19.89 -8.47 -5.29
N PHE A 280 18.90 -8.01 -4.52
CA PHE A 280 19.11 -7.17 -3.35
C PHE A 280 19.73 -7.95 -2.19
N GLU A 281 19.39 -9.22 -2.00
CA GLU A 281 20.02 -10.11 -1.00
C GLU A 281 21.51 -10.26 -1.26
N LEU A 282 21.87 -10.58 -2.50
CA LEU A 282 23.27 -10.67 -2.93
C LEU A 282 23.99 -9.32 -2.73
N ALA A 283 23.34 -8.21 -3.12
CA ALA A 283 23.95 -6.89 -2.99
C ALA A 283 24.04 -6.38 -1.55
N ASN A 284 23.24 -6.91 -0.62
CA ASN A 284 23.11 -6.39 0.74
C ASN A 284 24.43 -6.46 1.52
N GLU A 285 25.20 -7.53 1.35
CA GLU A 285 26.45 -7.71 2.08
C GLU A 285 27.45 -6.58 1.80
N ARG A 286 27.59 -6.20 0.52
CA ARG A 286 28.52 -5.16 0.06
C ARG A 286 27.96 -3.75 0.20
N MET A 287 26.68 -3.56 -0.14
CA MET A 287 26.04 -2.24 -0.18
C MET A 287 25.37 -1.84 1.14
N LYS A 288 25.24 -2.75 2.11
CA LYS A 288 24.58 -2.54 3.40
C LYS A 288 23.19 -1.92 3.23
N LEU A 289 22.39 -2.53 2.35
CA LEU A 289 21.09 -2.02 1.94
C LEU A 289 20.11 -1.93 3.12
N THR A 290 20.05 -2.95 3.97
CA THR A 290 19.19 -2.95 5.17
C THR A 290 19.68 -2.03 6.28
N ASP A 291 20.98 -1.75 6.33
CA ASP A 291 21.59 -0.91 7.37
C ASP A 291 21.53 0.59 7.01
N THR A 292 21.28 0.89 5.73
CA THR A 292 21.13 2.25 5.22
C THR A 292 19.71 2.77 5.53
N PRO A 293 19.56 3.95 6.14
CA PRO A 293 18.25 4.53 6.40
C PRO A 293 17.42 4.61 5.11
N VAL A 294 16.17 4.12 5.17
CA VAL A 294 15.34 4.03 3.96
C VAL A 294 15.11 5.41 3.35
N SER A 295 15.13 6.49 4.15
CA SER A 295 15.06 7.89 3.72
C SER A 295 16.17 8.31 2.74
N GLN A 296 17.19 7.48 2.54
CA GLN A 296 18.29 7.70 1.59
C GLN A 296 18.23 6.76 0.37
N LEU A 297 17.29 5.81 0.36
CA LEU A 297 17.17 4.77 -0.67
C LEU A 297 16.00 5.05 -1.59
N THR A 298 16.17 4.78 -2.89
CA THR A 298 15.12 4.90 -3.93
C THR A 298 15.31 3.79 -4.95
N ASP A 299 14.46 3.71 -5.97
CA ASP A 299 14.57 2.70 -7.04
C ASP A 299 15.91 2.79 -7.81
N HIS A 300 16.66 3.89 -7.67
CA HIS A 300 18.03 4.04 -8.21
C HIS A 300 18.99 2.92 -7.78
N ILE A 301 18.71 2.21 -6.68
CA ILE A 301 19.53 1.05 -6.27
C ILE A 301 19.63 0.00 -7.38
N PHE A 302 18.60 -0.14 -8.23
CA PHE A 302 18.61 -1.04 -9.39
C PHE A 302 19.75 -0.68 -10.33
N TYR A 303 19.82 0.59 -10.74
CA TYR A 303 20.86 1.08 -11.64
C TYR A 303 22.23 1.14 -10.99
N LYS A 304 22.28 1.39 -9.67
CA LYS A 304 23.51 1.37 -8.89
C LYS A 304 24.17 0.00 -8.96
N ILE A 305 23.43 -1.07 -8.64
CA ILE A 305 23.91 -2.46 -8.72
C ILE A 305 24.31 -2.81 -10.17
N LEU A 306 23.52 -2.36 -11.14
CA LEU A 306 23.71 -2.72 -12.53
C LEU A 306 24.95 -2.07 -13.18
N TYR A 307 25.22 -0.81 -12.86
CA TYR A 307 26.19 0.00 -13.62
C TYR A 307 27.44 0.41 -12.85
N GLU A 308 27.42 0.48 -11.52
CA GLU A 308 28.65 0.74 -10.77
C GLU A 308 29.62 -0.44 -10.86
N ASP A 309 30.90 -0.13 -10.68
CA ASP A 309 31.97 -1.12 -10.62
C ASP A 309 32.20 -1.55 -9.17
N PHE A 310 31.93 -2.84 -8.91
CA PHE A 310 32.16 -3.48 -7.61
C PHE A 310 33.37 -4.41 -7.64
N GLY A 311 34.21 -4.33 -8.69
CA GLY A 311 35.38 -5.17 -8.87
C GLY A 311 35.01 -6.64 -9.08
N SER A 312 35.75 -7.54 -8.43
CA SER A 312 35.58 -8.99 -8.52
C SER A 312 34.66 -9.57 -7.44
N ASP A 313 33.82 -8.75 -6.79
CA ASP A 313 32.86 -9.21 -5.79
C ASP A 313 31.82 -10.13 -6.44
N GLU A 314 31.86 -11.42 -6.09
CA GLU A 314 31.03 -12.45 -6.72
C GLU A 314 29.53 -12.21 -6.49
N ASN A 315 29.14 -11.78 -5.29
CA ASN A 315 27.75 -11.49 -4.96
C ASN A 315 27.23 -10.32 -5.82
N MET A 316 28.02 -9.25 -5.95
CA MET A 316 27.65 -8.12 -6.81
C MET A 316 27.59 -8.49 -8.29
N LEU A 317 28.51 -9.32 -8.78
CA LEU A 317 28.49 -9.82 -10.16
C LEU A 317 27.23 -10.68 -10.42
N ASN A 318 26.84 -11.52 -9.47
CA ASN A 318 25.63 -12.33 -9.58
C ASN A 318 24.35 -11.49 -9.47
N ALA A 319 24.29 -10.50 -8.56
CA ALA A 319 23.19 -9.53 -8.49
C ALA A 319 23.02 -8.80 -9.84
N LYS A 320 24.13 -8.33 -10.43
CA LYS A 320 24.15 -7.67 -11.74
C LYS A 320 23.65 -8.59 -12.86
N LYS A 321 24.02 -9.88 -12.86
CA LYS A 321 23.50 -10.86 -13.83
C LYS A 321 21.98 -10.99 -13.72
N ILE A 322 21.43 -11.06 -12.50
CA ILE A 322 19.97 -11.14 -12.28
C ILE A 322 19.27 -9.88 -12.79
N LEU A 323 19.79 -8.68 -12.51
CA LEU A 323 19.18 -7.43 -13.00
C LEU A 323 19.25 -7.30 -14.53
N ARG A 324 20.36 -7.71 -15.17
CA ARG A 324 20.46 -7.76 -16.64
C ARG A 324 19.47 -8.73 -17.26
N ARG A 325 19.17 -9.83 -16.57
CA ARG A 325 18.14 -10.78 -17.00
C ARG A 325 16.74 -10.14 -17.00
N ILE A 326 16.44 -9.27 -16.03
CA ILE A 326 15.20 -8.48 -16.03
C ILE A 326 15.16 -7.56 -17.27
N GLU A 327 16.24 -6.80 -17.54
CA GLU A 327 16.33 -5.90 -18.71
C GLU A 327 16.16 -6.65 -20.04
N ASN A 328 16.81 -7.81 -20.17
CA ASN A 328 16.79 -8.63 -21.39
C ASN A 328 15.58 -9.58 -21.49
N ARG A 329 14.64 -9.52 -20.55
CA ARG A 329 13.47 -10.42 -20.46
C ARG A 329 13.78 -11.91 -20.34
N ASN A 330 14.99 -12.25 -19.88
CA ASN A 330 15.32 -13.61 -19.46
C ASN A 330 14.90 -13.86 -18.00
N LEU A 331 13.58 -13.80 -17.75
CA LEU A 331 13.00 -13.92 -16.41
C LEU A 331 13.07 -15.35 -15.87
N TYR A 332 12.89 -15.54 -14.56
CA TYR A 332 12.66 -16.89 -14.01
C TYR A 332 11.44 -17.55 -14.67
N GLU A 333 11.52 -18.86 -14.86
CA GLU A 333 10.43 -19.64 -15.44
C GLU A 333 9.46 -20.08 -14.35
N CYS A 334 8.15 -19.92 -14.57
CA CYS A 334 7.16 -20.58 -13.73
C CYS A 334 6.93 -21.99 -14.28
N LEU A 335 7.43 -23.00 -13.55
CA LEU A 335 7.25 -24.39 -13.91
C LEU A 335 5.84 -24.86 -13.62
N PHE A 336 5.29 -24.47 -12.46
CA PHE A 336 4.03 -24.98 -11.97
C PHE A 336 3.26 -23.90 -11.19
N ARG A 337 1.93 -23.88 -11.35
CA ARG A 337 1.01 -22.99 -10.63
C ARG A 337 -0.19 -23.77 -10.13
N LYS A 338 -0.49 -23.66 -8.83
CA LYS A 338 -1.64 -24.35 -8.21
C LYS A 338 -2.45 -23.40 -7.33
N PRO A 339 -3.78 -23.31 -7.50
CA PRO A 339 -4.64 -22.64 -6.55
C PRO A 339 -4.59 -23.32 -5.17
N LEU A 340 -4.62 -22.51 -4.12
CA LEU A 340 -4.60 -22.93 -2.73
C LEU A 340 -5.80 -22.31 -2.00
N GLU A 341 -6.37 -23.05 -1.05
CA GLU A 341 -7.49 -22.58 -0.21
C GLU A 341 -7.02 -21.60 0.87
N ARG A 342 -5.76 -21.69 1.29
CA ARG A 342 -5.15 -20.91 2.37
C ARG A 342 -3.66 -20.71 2.13
N ASP A 343 -3.06 -19.80 2.89
CA ASP A 343 -1.62 -19.55 2.81
C ASP A 343 -0.81 -20.76 3.31
N ILE A 344 0.41 -20.87 2.82
CA ILE A 344 1.40 -21.84 3.29
C ILE A 344 2.59 -21.04 3.78
N GLN A 345 2.75 -20.96 5.10
CA GLN A 345 3.82 -20.15 5.71
C GLN A 345 5.19 -20.79 5.60
N ASP A 346 5.27 -22.12 5.47
CA ASP A 346 6.52 -22.84 5.26
C ASP A 346 6.51 -23.62 3.94
N THR A 347 7.23 -23.12 2.94
CA THR A 347 7.38 -23.77 1.64
C THR A 347 8.56 -24.74 1.58
N LYS A 348 9.33 -24.91 2.68
CA LYS A 348 10.50 -25.81 2.73
C LYS A 348 10.12 -27.26 2.49
N ASP A 349 9.00 -27.71 3.05
CA ASP A 349 8.53 -29.08 2.85
C ASP A 349 8.09 -29.33 1.40
N ILE A 350 7.47 -28.33 0.76
CA ILE A 350 7.13 -28.38 -0.66
C ILE A 350 8.40 -28.46 -1.51
N LYS A 351 9.41 -27.63 -1.20
CA LYS A 351 10.70 -27.68 -1.89
C LYS A 351 11.40 -29.03 -1.69
N LYS A 352 11.32 -29.63 -0.49
CA LYS A 352 11.85 -30.96 -0.21
C LYS A 352 11.13 -32.05 -1.03
N GLN A 353 9.81 -31.98 -1.15
CA GLN A 353 9.02 -32.89 -1.98
C GLN A 353 9.39 -32.76 -3.46
N ILE A 354 9.55 -31.54 -3.98
CA ILE A 354 10.06 -31.31 -5.34
C ILE A 354 11.43 -31.96 -5.53
N GLY A 355 12.33 -31.81 -4.57
CA GLY A 355 13.65 -32.45 -4.61
C GLY A 355 13.63 -33.98 -4.59
N SER A 356 12.53 -34.60 -4.16
CA SER A 356 12.34 -36.05 -4.18
C SER A 356 11.81 -36.59 -5.52
N ALA A 357 11.38 -35.72 -6.44
CA ALA A 357 10.92 -36.15 -7.74
C ALA A 357 12.08 -36.68 -8.62
N PRO A 358 11.87 -37.79 -9.36
CA PRO A 358 12.89 -38.38 -10.21
C PRO A 358 13.47 -37.37 -11.22
N GLY A 359 14.79 -37.35 -11.38
CA GLY A 359 15.48 -36.52 -12.39
C GLY A 359 15.71 -35.04 -12.02
N LEU A 360 15.24 -34.56 -10.86
CA LEU A 360 15.37 -33.14 -10.46
C LEU A 360 16.60 -32.79 -9.62
N GLY A 361 17.43 -33.77 -9.25
CA GLY A 361 18.53 -33.58 -8.30
C GLY A 361 19.52 -32.46 -8.67
N LEU A 362 19.75 -32.21 -9.96
CA LEU A 362 20.68 -31.16 -10.44
C LEU A 362 20.09 -29.75 -10.41
N TYR A 363 18.76 -29.61 -10.29
CA TYR A 363 18.05 -28.32 -10.43
C TYR A 363 17.50 -27.80 -9.10
N ILE A 364 17.57 -28.59 -8.02
CA ILE A 364 16.88 -28.27 -6.77
C ILE A 364 17.35 -26.96 -6.12
N SER A 365 18.62 -26.59 -6.31
CA SER A 365 19.17 -25.30 -5.87
C SER A 365 18.58 -24.11 -6.62
N ASP A 366 18.20 -24.33 -7.88
CA ASP A 366 17.63 -23.33 -8.77
C ASP A 366 16.09 -23.27 -8.69
N ILE A 367 15.46 -24.14 -7.89
CA ILE A 367 14.01 -24.13 -7.70
C ILE A 367 13.65 -23.30 -6.47
N ASP A 368 12.63 -22.47 -6.63
CA ASP A 368 12.05 -21.69 -5.56
C ASP A 368 10.53 -21.82 -5.52
N VAL A 369 9.95 -21.66 -4.35
CA VAL A 369 8.52 -21.87 -4.11
C VAL A 369 7.97 -20.68 -3.37
N ILE A 370 7.08 -19.95 -4.04
CA ILE A 370 6.45 -18.75 -3.50
C ILE A 370 4.93 -18.90 -3.43
N THR A 371 4.32 -18.23 -2.47
CA THR A 371 2.86 -18.09 -2.39
C THR A 371 2.45 -16.68 -2.78
N ILE A 372 1.38 -16.59 -3.56
CA ILE A 372 0.72 -15.34 -3.93
C ILE A 372 -0.59 -15.28 -3.17
N LYS A 373 -0.82 -14.16 -2.49
CA LYS A 373 -2.11 -13.83 -1.90
C LYS A 373 -2.89 -12.88 -2.81
N LEU A 374 -4.01 -13.36 -3.33
CA LEU A 374 -5.04 -12.53 -3.97
C LEU A 374 -6.07 -12.20 -2.90
N ASP A 375 -6.06 -10.95 -2.44
CA ASP A 375 -6.97 -10.48 -1.41
C ASP A 375 -7.84 -9.36 -1.98
N MET A 376 -9.15 -9.42 -1.76
CA MET A 376 -10.07 -8.33 -2.11
C MET A 376 -10.22 -7.30 -0.98
N THR A 377 -9.85 -7.65 0.27
CA THR A 377 -9.84 -6.74 1.44
C THR A 377 -8.42 -6.60 2.03
N VAL A 378 -8.19 -5.67 2.95
CA VAL A 378 -6.89 -5.58 3.67
C VAL A 378 -6.95 -6.40 4.96
N SER A 379 -8.13 -6.46 5.59
CA SER A 379 -8.46 -7.30 6.74
C SER A 379 -9.42 -8.44 6.34
N ASN A 380 -9.71 -9.36 7.28
CA ASN A 380 -10.74 -10.38 7.08
C ASN A 380 -12.06 -9.73 6.61
N LYS A 381 -12.62 -10.27 5.52
CA LYS A 381 -13.90 -9.91 4.89
C LYS A 381 -15.03 -9.59 5.87
N GLU A 382 -15.13 -10.34 6.97
CA GLU A 382 -16.16 -10.09 7.98
C GLU A 382 -15.92 -8.80 8.76
N LYS A 383 -14.66 -8.45 9.02
CA LYS A 383 -14.29 -7.23 9.75
C LYS A 383 -14.51 -5.97 8.91
N ALA A 384 -14.17 -6.02 7.62
CA ALA A 384 -14.23 -4.86 6.73
C ALA A 384 -15.64 -4.28 6.56
N LEU A 385 -16.69 -5.11 6.50
CA LEU A 385 -18.07 -4.64 6.30
C LEU A 385 -18.94 -4.66 7.56
N LYS A 386 -18.74 -5.59 8.51
CA LYS A 386 -19.54 -5.63 9.76
C LYS A 386 -19.35 -4.39 10.65
N ASN A 387 -18.21 -3.72 10.51
CA ASN A 387 -17.85 -2.53 11.26
C ASN A 387 -18.20 -1.22 10.54
N VAL A 388 -18.91 -1.29 9.41
CA VAL A 388 -19.39 -0.10 8.70
C VAL A 388 -20.69 0.37 9.34
N LEU A 389 -20.77 1.67 9.63
CA LEU A 389 -21.99 2.31 10.09
C LEU A 389 -22.71 2.99 8.92
N VAL A 390 -24.02 2.81 8.88
CA VAL A 390 -24.89 3.38 7.84
C VAL A 390 -26.04 4.19 8.41
N TYR A 391 -26.57 5.13 7.63
CA TYR A 391 -27.76 5.91 7.99
C TYR A 391 -28.76 5.99 6.84
N SER A 392 -30.05 6.08 7.17
CA SER A 392 -31.18 6.17 6.24
C SER A 392 -31.73 7.60 6.13
N LYS A 393 -32.66 7.87 5.19
CA LYS A 393 -33.46 9.13 5.14
C LYS A 393 -34.71 8.66 5.84
N SER A 394 -34.78 8.75 7.15
CA SER A 394 -36.09 8.93 7.75
C SER A 394 -36.43 10.42 7.71
N ASN A 395 -37.73 10.73 7.83
CA ASN A 395 -38.22 12.09 8.01
C ASN A 395 -38.02 12.60 9.45
N ASP A 396 -37.47 11.76 10.35
CA ASP A 396 -37.16 12.15 11.72
C ASP A 396 -35.93 13.06 11.76
N GLU A 397 -36.01 14.12 12.56
CA GLU A 397 -34.91 15.05 12.80
C GLU A 397 -33.68 14.37 13.44
N ASN A 398 -33.88 13.20 14.07
CA ASN A 398 -32.85 12.41 14.72
C ASN A 398 -32.34 11.28 13.82
N ILE A 399 -31.32 11.60 13.02
CA ILE A 399 -30.60 10.61 12.21
C ILE A 399 -29.73 9.76 13.13
N SER A 400 -30.04 8.47 13.24
CA SER A 400 -29.21 7.48 13.93
C SER A 400 -28.43 6.64 12.92
N SER A 401 -27.29 6.10 13.35
CA SER A 401 -26.53 5.10 12.58
C SER A 401 -26.89 3.69 13.02
N THR A 402 -26.96 2.78 12.06
CA THR A 402 -27.07 1.33 12.30
C THR A 402 -25.86 0.62 11.72
N LYS A 403 -25.58 -0.61 12.18
CA LYS A 403 -24.56 -1.43 11.54
C LYS A 403 -25.00 -1.81 10.13
N PHE A 404 -24.04 -1.84 9.21
CA PHE A 404 -24.26 -2.28 7.85
C PHE A 404 -24.79 -3.72 7.83
N ASP A 405 -26.00 -3.89 7.29
CA ASP A 405 -26.61 -5.20 7.11
C ASP A 405 -26.09 -5.83 5.81
N TRP A 406 -25.03 -6.62 5.99
CA TRP A 406 -24.38 -7.37 4.94
C TRP A 406 -25.32 -8.37 4.23
N HIS A 407 -26.26 -8.99 4.95
CA HIS A 407 -27.07 -10.08 4.39
C HIS A 407 -27.95 -9.60 3.23
N LYS A 408 -28.38 -8.32 3.26
CA LYS A 408 -29.11 -7.68 2.16
C LYS A 408 -28.34 -7.66 0.82
N TYR A 409 -27.01 -7.71 0.87
CA TYR A 409 -26.14 -7.61 -0.30
C TYR A 409 -25.39 -8.92 -0.58
N GLN A 410 -25.66 -9.97 0.19
CA GLN A 410 -24.95 -11.24 0.07
C GLN A 410 -25.19 -11.91 -1.29
N ASP A 411 -26.40 -11.82 -1.85
CA ASP A 411 -26.73 -12.49 -3.12
C ASP A 411 -26.19 -11.75 -4.36
N SER A 412 -26.19 -10.42 -4.36
CA SER A 412 -25.56 -9.61 -5.43
C SER A 412 -24.04 -9.78 -5.48
N LEU A 413 -23.48 -10.36 -4.42
CA LEU A 413 -22.05 -10.51 -4.26
C LEU A 413 -21.58 -11.98 -4.21
N LYS A 414 -22.46 -12.95 -3.91
CA LYS A 414 -22.16 -14.39 -3.74
C LYS A 414 -21.20 -14.97 -4.80
N PRO A 415 -21.40 -14.74 -6.11
CA PRO A 415 -20.50 -15.31 -7.13
C PRO A 415 -19.05 -14.81 -7.04
N ASN A 416 -18.84 -13.62 -6.46
CA ASN A 416 -17.55 -12.93 -6.36
C ASN A 416 -16.93 -13.04 -4.95
N LEU A 417 -17.73 -13.33 -3.92
CA LEU A 417 -17.32 -13.26 -2.51
C LEU A 417 -16.87 -14.58 -1.89
N GLU A 418 -17.37 -15.73 -2.32
CA GLU A 418 -16.87 -17.03 -1.83
C GLU A 418 -15.41 -17.29 -2.26
N LYS A 419 -14.84 -16.33 -2.99
CA LYS A 419 -13.56 -16.35 -3.69
C LYS A 419 -12.72 -15.08 -3.40
N MET A 420 -12.99 -14.35 -2.30
CA MET A 420 -12.34 -13.06 -1.98
C MET A 420 -10.87 -13.17 -1.58
N GLU A 421 -10.48 -14.31 -1.04
CA GLU A 421 -9.10 -14.60 -0.67
C GLU A 421 -8.74 -15.88 -1.40
N ARG A 422 -7.74 -15.80 -2.27
CA ARG A 422 -7.22 -16.96 -2.99
C ARG A 422 -5.72 -16.96 -2.85
N TYR A 423 -5.20 -18.13 -2.58
CA TYR A 423 -3.77 -18.33 -2.56
C TYR A 423 -3.36 -19.05 -3.83
N GLN A 424 -2.15 -18.78 -4.30
CA GLN A 424 -1.58 -19.51 -5.42
C GLN A 424 -0.15 -19.88 -5.10
N LEU A 425 0.17 -21.16 -5.22
CA LEU A 425 1.53 -21.66 -5.19
C LEU A 425 2.15 -21.46 -6.57
N LEU A 426 3.37 -20.92 -6.61
CA LEU A 426 4.21 -20.92 -7.79
C LEU A 426 5.50 -21.67 -7.50
N VAL A 427 5.88 -22.55 -8.42
CA VAL A 427 7.22 -23.16 -8.46
C VAL A 427 8.00 -22.47 -9.56
N LEU A 428 9.06 -21.76 -9.17
CA LEU A 428 9.90 -20.98 -10.04
C LEU A 428 11.23 -21.69 -10.28
N TYR A 429 11.74 -21.59 -11.51
CA TYR A 429 13.08 -22.03 -11.87
C TYR A 429 13.95 -20.81 -12.19
N LYS A 430 15.05 -20.69 -11.43
CA LYS A 430 16.01 -19.58 -11.44
C LYS A 430 17.13 -19.77 -12.46
N GLY A 431 17.26 -20.95 -13.09
CA GLY A 431 18.33 -21.22 -14.05
C GLY A 431 18.35 -20.25 -15.24
N GLU A 432 19.52 -20.09 -15.84
CA GLU A 432 19.71 -19.22 -17.01
C GLU A 432 19.24 -19.84 -18.33
N LYS A 433 19.24 -21.18 -18.38
CA LYS A 433 18.75 -21.97 -19.52
C LYS A 433 17.28 -22.33 -19.29
N GLN A 434 16.59 -22.72 -20.34
CA GLN A 434 15.22 -23.22 -20.24
C GLN A 434 15.19 -24.54 -19.45
N PHE A 435 14.17 -24.72 -18.62
CA PHE A 435 13.96 -25.98 -17.92
C PHE A 435 13.54 -27.08 -18.90
N PRO A 436 14.09 -28.31 -18.82
CA PRO A 436 13.71 -29.37 -19.76
C PRO A 436 12.22 -29.74 -19.67
N ASP A 437 11.52 -29.72 -20.81
CA ASP A 437 10.07 -29.99 -20.85
C ASP A 437 9.70 -31.38 -20.31
N SER A 438 10.55 -32.40 -20.52
CA SER A 438 10.32 -33.75 -19.98
C SER A 438 10.25 -33.77 -18.46
N LEU A 439 11.15 -33.03 -17.79
CA LEU A 439 11.20 -32.94 -16.33
C LEU A 439 10.05 -32.09 -15.77
N LYS A 440 9.52 -31.16 -16.57
CA LYS A 440 8.34 -30.38 -16.22
C LYS A 440 7.10 -31.28 -16.13
N CYS A 441 6.92 -32.17 -17.12
CA CYS A 441 5.87 -33.19 -17.09
C CYS A 441 6.05 -34.14 -15.88
N ASP A 442 7.27 -34.62 -15.62
CA ASP A 442 7.55 -35.49 -14.47
C ASP A 442 7.23 -34.81 -13.13
N LEU A 443 7.52 -33.51 -13.00
CA LEU A 443 7.18 -32.71 -11.84
C LEU A 443 5.66 -32.58 -11.67
N GLU A 444 4.94 -32.24 -12.73
CA GLU A 444 3.47 -32.14 -12.71
C GLU A 444 2.81 -33.48 -12.33
N ASP A 445 3.27 -34.58 -12.93
CA ASP A 445 2.82 -35.93 -12.61
C ASP A 445 3.12 -36.29 -11.15
N HIS A 446 4.31 -35.96 -10.65
CA HIS A 446 4.68 -36.19 -9.25
C HIS A 446 3.75 -35.43 -8.29
N PHE A 447 3.40 -34.19 -8.61
CA PHE A 447 2.44 -33.40 -7.83
C PHE A 447 1.01 -33.96 -7.87
N GLN A 448 0.58 -34.51 -9.01
CA GLN A 448 -0.74 -35.13 -9.16
C GLN A 448 -0.83 -36.48 -8.43
N ARG A 449 0.16 -37.36 -8.63
CA ARG A 449 0.17 -38.74 -8.11
C ARG A 449 0.29 -38.82 -6.60
N ASN A 450 1.16 -37.99 -6.02
CA ASN A 450 1.38 -38.04 -4.58
C ASN A 450 0.24 -37.42 -3.79
N GLN A 451 -0.85 -36.97 -4.44
CA GLN A 451 -1.85 -36.08 -3.87
C GLN A 451 -1.13 -35.16 -2.92
N ILE A 452 -0.28 -34.24 -3.41
CA ILE A 452 0.26 -33.21 -2.53
C ILE A 452 -0.95 -32.35 -2.16
N THR A 453 -1.67 -32.86 -1.17
CA THR A 453 -2.79 -32.31 -0.49
C THR A 453 -2.13 -31.27 0.36
N ILE A 454 -2.17 -30.04 -0.13
CA ILE A 454 -1.95 -28.88 0.73
C ILE A 454 -2.84 -28.97 2.00
N SER A 455 -3.88 -29.84 2.01
CA SER A 455 -4.66 -30.17 3.21
C SER A 455 -3.88 -30.84 4.35
N GLU A 456 -2.63 -31.27 4.18
CA GLU A 456 -1.78 -31.72 5.32
C GLU A 456 -0.92 -30.59 5.91
N PHE A 457 -0.77 -29.45 5.22
CA PHE A 457 0.01 -28.28 5.68
C PHE A 457 -0.87 -27.25 6.40
N VAL A 458 -1.87 -27.79 7.08
CA VAL A 458 -2.98 -27.09 7.70
C VAL A 458 -2.66 -26.89 9.17
N ILE A 459 -2.33 -25.67 9.56
CA ILE A 459 -2.51 -25.29 10.96
C ILE A 459 -4.02 -25.09 11.15
N SER A 460 -4.56 -25.81 12.13
CA SER A 460 -5.95 -25.75 12.59
C SER A 460 -6.35 -24.39 13.10
#